data_AF-A0A2M9MWJ3-F1
#
_entry.id   AF-A0A2M9MWJ3-F1
#
_cell.length_a   1.000
_cell.length_b   1.000
_cell.length_c   1.000
_cell.angle_alpha   90.00
_cell.angle_beta   90.00
_cell.angle_gamma   90.00
#
_symmetry.space_group_name_H-M   'P 1'
#
loop_
_entity.id
_entity.type
_entity.pdbx_description
1 polymer ?
#
loop_
_entity_poly.entity_id
_entity_poly.type
_entity_poly.pdbx_seq_one_letter_code
_entity_poly.pdbx_strand_id
1 'polypeptide(L)' 'MVEEIRFTGNLYQTEAIRYVRENFGEEFVFVNENGNASLSKDVKKAFRKLHGGRIAWDRDGFMWAWT' A
#
# COMPACT_ATOMS: atom_id res chain seq x y z
N MET A 1 8.13 -0.84 -2.25
CA MET A 1 7.23 -0.23 -1.25
C MET A 1 7.92 0.09 0.08
N VAL A 2 8.46 -0.87 0.85
CA VAL A 2 9.08 -0.55 2.16
C VAL A 2 10.28 0.38 2.01
N GLU A 3 11.24 0.03 1.14
CA GLU A 3 12.42 0.88 0.90
C GLU A 3 12.05 2.24 0.32
N GLU A 4 11.03 2.29 -0.55
CA GLU A 4 10.49 3.55 -1.08
C GLU A 4 10.04 4.46 0.06
N ILE A 5 9.15 4.00 0.93
CA ILE A 5 8.63 4.77 2.07
C ILE A 5 9.75 5.14 3.04
N ARG A 6 10.74 4.28 3.22
CA ARG A 6 11.92 4.57 4.05
C ARG A 6 12.74 5.73 3.48
N PHE A 7 12.82 5.85 2.16
CA PHE A 7 13.57 6.88 1.47
C PHE A 7 12.78 8.20 1.32
N THR A 8 11.51 8.12 0.93
CA THR A 8 10.65 9.29 0.65
C THR A 8 9.85 9.78 1.87
N GLY A 9 9.72 8.95 2.89
CA GLY A 9 8.89 9.17 4.08
C GLY A 9 7.44 8.70 3.93
N ASN A 10 6.90 8.60 2.70
CA ASN A 10 5.53 8.14 2.45
C ASN A 10 5.31 7.51 1.06
N LEU A 11 4.16 6.86 0.90
CA LEU A 11 3.69 6.33 -0.38
C LEU A 11 2.15 6.38 -0.43
N TYR A 12 1.62 7.16 -1.38
CA TYR A 12 0.19 7.25 -1.61
C TYR A 12 -0.43 5.93 -2.09
N GLN A 13 -1.70 5.71 -1.75
CA GLN A 13 -2.42 4.51 -2.14
C GLN A 13 -2.51 4.31 -3.65
N THR A 14 -2.66 5.37 -4.42
CA THR A 14 -2.69 5.31 -5.88
C THR A 14 -1.39 4.77 -6.46
N GLU A 15 -0.26 5.22 -5.93
CA GLU A 15 1.08 4.80 -6.37
C GLU A 15 1.36 3.34 -5.99
N ALA A 16 0.99 2.96 -4.76
CA ALA A 16 1.10 1.57 -4.30
C ALA A 16 0.23 0.62 -5.14
N ILE A 17 -1.00 1.01 -5.46
CA ILE A 17 -1.91 0.22 -6.31
C ILE A 17 -1.32 0.07 -7.71
N ARG A 18 -0.84 1.17 -8.31
CA ARG A 18 -0.22 1.14 -9.64
C ARG A 18 0.98 0.19 -9.65
N TYR A 19 1.89 0.34 -8.68
CA TYR A 19 3.06 -0.53 -8.54
C TYR A 19 2.66 -2.01 -8.40
N VAL A 20 1.69 -2.33 -7.55
CA VAL A 20 1.27 -3.72 -7.34
C VAL A 20 0.63 -4.30 -8.59
N ARG A 21 -0.26 -3.56 -9.25
CA ARG A 21 -0.90 -3.94 -10.51
C ARG A 21 0.13 -4.23 -11.60
N GLU A 22 1.09 -3.33 -11.79
CA GLU A 22 2.10 -3.43 -12.86
C GLU A 22 3.11 -4.56 -12.64
N ASN A 23 3.43 -4.89 -11.39
CA ASN A 23 4.51 -5.84 -11.07
C ASN A 23 4.00 -7.23 -10.64
N PHE A 24 2.77 -7.35 -10.16
CA PHE A 24 2.24 -8.61 -9.62
C PHE A 24 0.89 -9.03 -10.20
N GLY A 25 0.17 -8.14 -10.90
CA GLY A 25 -1.10 -8.46 -11.55
C GLY A 25 -2.34 -7.85 -10.87
N GLU A 26 -3.46 -7.87 -11.61
CA GLU A 26 -4.72 -7.24 -11.21
C GLU A 26 -5.39 -7.99 -10.05
N GLU A 27 -5.11 -9.28 -9.85
CA GLU A 27 -5.70 -10.09 -8.78
C GLU A 27 -5.37 -9.59 -7.37
N PHE A 28 -4.34 -8.76 -7.24
CA PHE A 28 -3.92 -8.15 -5.98
C PHE A 28 -4.56 -6.77 -5.72
N VAL A 29 -5.43 -6.30 -6.62
CA VAL A 29 -6.17 -5.05 -6.51
C VAL A 29 -7.67 -5.36 -6.60
N PHE A 30 -8.47 -4.68 -5.79
CA PHE A 30 -9.93 -4.77 -5.86
C PHE A 30 -10.57 -3.40 -5.71
N VAL A 31 -11.80 -3.26 -6.21
CA VAL A 31 -12.63 -2.07 -5.97
C VAL A 31 -13.51 -2.35 -4.76
N ASN A 32 -13.44 -1.49 -3.74
CA ASN A 32 -14.27 -1.63 -2.54
C ASN A 32 -15.73 -1.16 -2.80
N GLU A 33 -16.59 -1.32 -1.79
CA GLU A 33 -18.02 -0.94 -1.87
C GLU A 33 -18.24 0.54 -2.21
N ASN A 34 -17.25 1.40 -1.94
CA ASN A 34 -17.27 2.82 -2.23
C ASN A 34 -16.69 3.18 -3.61
N GLY A 35 -16.39 2.19 -4.46
CA GLY A 35 -15.82 2.42 -5.79
C GLY A 35 -14.31 2.73 -5.79
N ASN A 36 -13.62 2.59 -4.66
CA ASN A 36 -12.18 2.90 -4.57
C ASN A 36 -11.33 1.65 -4.75
N ALA A 37 -10.32 1.74 -5.63
CA ALA A 37 -9.31 0.70 -5.78
C ALA A 37 -8.50 0.55 -4.48
N SER A 38 -8.21 -0.67 -4.06
CA SER A 38 -7.43 -0.99 -2.87
C SER A 38 -6.62 -2.26 -3.07
N LEU A 39 -5.53 -2.39 -2.31
CA LEU A 39 -4.71 -3.60 -2.30
C LEU A 39 -5.44 -4.76 -1.61
N SER A 40 -5.23 -5.98 -2.08
CA SER A 40 -5.78 -7.18 -1.45
C SER A 40 -5.29 -7.35 -0.01
N LYS A 41 -6.03 -8.15 0.78
CA LYS A 41 -5.66 -8.44 2.17
C LYS A 41 -4.30 -9.12 2.27
N ASP A 42 -3.94 -9.96 1.31
CA ASP A 42 -2.66 -10.69 1.30
C ASP A 42 -1.47 -9.76 1.07
N VAL A 43 -1.60 -8.78 0.16
CA VAL A 43 -0.57 -7.75 -0.02
C VAL A 43 -0.37 -6.95 1.25
N LYS A 44 -1.46 -6.47 1.88
CA LYS A 44 -1.37 -5.70 3.15
C LYS A 44 -0.71 -6.52 4.25
N LYS A 45 -1.03 -7.82 4.35
CA LYS A 45 -0.45 -8.73 5.34
C LYS A 45 1.05 -8.96 5.10
N ALA A 46 1.45 -9.22 3.86
CA ALA A 46 2.85 -9.37 3.49
C ALA A 46 3.64 -8.07 3.74
N PHE A 47 3.08 -6.93 3.33
CA PHE A 47 3.65 -5.62 3.55
C PHE A 47 3.87 -5.33 5.04
N ARG A 48 2.86 -5.60 5.89
CA ARG A 48 2.98 -5.46 7.35
C ARG A 48 4.11 -6.29 7.94
N LYS A 49 4.28 -7.52 7.48
CA LYS A 49 5.35 -8.42 7.92
C LYS A 49 6.73 -7.87 7.56
N LEU A 50 6.88 -7.28 6.37
CA LEU A 50 8.16 -6.75 5.90
C LEU A 50 8.63 -5.53 6.69
N HIS A 51 7.74 -4.59 7.02
CA HIS A 51 8.15 -3.35 7.70
C HIS A 51 8.10 -3.44 9.24
N GLY A 52 7.61 -4.54 9.80
CA GLY A 52 7.66 -4.80 11.25
C GLY A 52 6.98 -3.74 12.13
N GLY A 53 5.95 -3.07 11.61
CA GLY A 53 5.23 -2.02 12.34
C GLY A 53 5.77 -0.59 12.20
N ARG A 54 6.89 -0.37 11.50
CA ARG A 54 7.49 0.98 11.29
C ARG A 54 6.76 1.90 10.30
N ILE A 55 5.71 1.39 9.66
CA ILE A 55 4.94 2.10 8.66
C ILE A 55 3.49 2.01 9.07
N ALA A 56 2.83 3.15 9.18
CA ALA A 56 1.41 3.25 9.47
C ALA A 56 0.62 3.67 8.24
N TRP A 57 -0.66 3.30 8.22
CA TRP A 57 -1.62 3.79 7.24
C TRP A 57 -2.27 5.06 7.77
N ASP A 58 -2.12 6.17 7.04
CA ASP A 58 -2.81 7.44 7.27
C ASP A 58 -4.10 7.46 6.45
N ARG A 59 -5.23 7.47 7.17
CA ARG A 59 -6.58 7.50 6.59
C ARG A 59 -6.93 8.83 5.92
N ASP A 60 -6.39 9.94 6.41
CA ASP A 60 -6.76 11.28 5.95
C ASP A 60 -5.88 11.66 4.74
N GLY A 61 -4.62 11.24 4.75
CA GLY A 61 -3.69 11.40 3.63
C GLY A 61 -3.77 10.33 2.54
N PHE A 62 -4.53 9.25 2.76
CA PHE A 62 -4.56 8.07 1.88
C PHE A 62 -3.15 7.57 1.50
N MET A 63 -2.27 7.48 2.50
CA MET A 63 -0.87 7.11 2.30
C MET A 63 -0.35 6.22 3.41
N TRP A 64 0.67 5.44 3.10
CA TRP A 64 1.51 4.81 4.11
C TRP A 64 2.67 5.74 4.42
N ALA A 65 2.97 5.97 5.70
CA ALA A 65 4.04 6.84 6.14
C ALA A 65 4.91 6.19 7.22
N TRP A 66 6.19 6.56 7.25
CA TRP A 66 7.13 6.10 8.27
C TRP A 66 6.78 6.70 9.65
N THR A 67 6.80 5.86 10.69
CA THR A 67 6.48 6.24 12.09
C THR A 67 7.61 5.92 13.03
#